data_AF-A0A955Y810-F1
#
_entry.id   AF-A0A955Y810-F1
#
_cell.length_a   1.000
_cell.length_b   1.000
_cell.length_c   1.000
_cell.angle_alpha   90.00
_cell.angle_beta   90.00
_cell.angle_gamma   90.00
#
_symmetry.space_group_name_H-M   'P 1'
#
loop_
_entity.id
_entity.type
_entity.pdbx_description
1 polymer ?
#
loop_
_entity_poly.entity_id
_entity_poly.type
_entity_poly.pdbx_seq_one_letter_code
_entity_poly.pdbx_strand_id
1 'polypeptide(L)'
;MIMMSVLFACTSNLSGGRWSTEGSDPTVEAGGVRYGGGDGETEDSGDQQDSGDWQDSGAQDTGDSGAWTGQWGEITRQGDAFGEAWMGFTQWDGTASQCDVAYPLENPTPASGCATCTLQTTFTLGAPEVEADVAGACAAQGWTGLQGTTITIGHAPPESLWMQANGTFSAVGWSSLDAALWTFERDL
;
A
#
# COMPACT_ATOMS: atom_id res chain seq x y z
N MET A 1 -24.71 13.26 -13.19
CA MET A 1 -23.65 13.01 -12.19
C MET A 1 -22.34 13.00 -12.96
N ILE A 2 -21.52 14.04 -12.81
CA ILE A 2 -20.27 14.19 -13.55
C ILE A 2 -19.19 13.50 -12.71
N MET A 3 -18.70 12.33 -13.16
CA MET A 3 -17.53 11.70 -12.56
C MET A 3 -16.33 12.57 -12.94
N MET A 4 -15.86 13.36 -11.98
CA MET A 4 -14.66 14.17 -12.13
C MET A 4 -13.48 13.24 -11.81
N SER A 5 -12.89 12.64 -12.84
CA SER A 5 -11.67 11.84 -12.69
C SER A 5 -10.53 12.77 -12.28
N VAL A 6 -10.09 12.65 -11.02
CA VAL A 6 -8.89 13.34 -10.53
C VAL A 6 -7.69 12.65 -11.18
N LEU A 7 -7.06 13.35 -12.11
CA LEU A 7 -5.82 12.91 -12.74
C LEU A 7 -4.67 13.18 -11.76
N PHE A 8 -4.10 12.13 -11.19
CA PHE A 8 -2.78 12.20 -10.56
C PHE A 8 -1.72 12.37 -11.64
N ALA A 9 -1.57 13.61 -12.13
CA ALA A 9 -0.41 13.99 -12.90
C ALA A 9 0.72 14.32 -11.93
N CYS A 10 1.30 13.30 -11.28
CA CYS A 10 2.70 13.43 -10.86
C CYS A 10 3.49 13.51 -12.17
N THR A 11 4.02 14.68 -12.50
CA THR A 11 4.95 14.83 -13.61
C THR A 11 6.28 14.18 -13.23
N SER A 12 6.33 12.85 -13.21
CA SER A 12 7.58 12.11 -13.09
C SER A 12 8.19 11.97 -14.49
N ASN A 13 9.34 12.61 -14.68
CA ASN A 13 10.14 12.52 -15.90
C ASN A 13 11.01 11.26 -15.78
N LEU A 14 10.41 10.07 -15.72
CA LEU A 14 11.12 8.82 -15.46
C LEU A 14 11.61 8.19 -16.77
N SER A 15 12.88 8.45 -17.07
CA SER A 15 13.71 7.68 -17.98
C SER A 15 14.10 6.35 -17.30
N GLY A 16 13.43 5.26 -17.68
CA GLY A 16 13.88 3.86 -17.64
C GLY A 16 14.76 3.40 -16.47
N GLY A 17 14.14 2.83 -15.43
CA GLY A 17 14.80 1.98 -14.43
C GLY A 17 14.60 0.49 -14.75
N ARG A 18 15.70 -0.28 -14.80
CA ARG A 18 15.69 -1.74 -14.99
C ARG A 18 15.33 -2.41 -13.68
N TRP A 19 14.39 -3.36 -13.70
CA TRP A 19 14.12 -4.24 -12.56
C TRP A 19 15.00 -5.48 -12.65
N SER A 20 15.69 -5.83 -11.56
CA SER A 20 16.49 -7.04 -11.43
C SER A 20 15.67 -8.08 -10.66
N THR A 21 15.27 -9.14 -11.34
CA THR A 21 14.65 -10.34 -10.75
C THR A 21 15.73 -11.32 -10.31
N GLU A 22 16.04 -11.42 -9.02
CA GLU A 22 16.65 -12.62 -8.42
C GLU A 22 16.23 -12.76 -6.95
N GLY A 23 15.76 -13.95 -6.55
CA GLY A 23 15.68 -14.35 -5.13
C GLY A 23 14.49 -15.24 -4.76
N SER A 24 14.70 -16.57 -4.80
CA SER A 24 13.69 -17.62 -4.61
C SER A 24 13.33 -17.95 -3.14
N ASP A 25 12.11 -18.51 -2.98
CA ASP A 25 11.54 -19.37 -1.90
C ASP A 25 11.37 -18.80 -0.47
N PRO A 26 10.12 -18.52 -0.04
CA PRO A 26 9.76 -18.56 1.37
C PRO A 26 9.26 -19.96 1.77
N THR A 27 10.09 -20.70 2.49
CA THR A 27 9.61 -21.73 3.43
C THR A 27 8.74 -21.05 4.48
N VAL A 28 7.43 -21.25 4.40
CA VAL A 28 6.43 -20.74 5.35
C VAL A 28 6.54 -21.47 6.69
N GLU A 29 7.04 -20.79 7.72
CA GLU A 29 6.63 -21.08 9.10
C GLU A 29 5.31 -20.34 9.37
N ALA A 30 4.25 -21.12 9.56
CA ALA A 30 2.94 -20.63 9.97
C ALA A 30 2.97 -20.25 11.46
N GLY A 31 3.32 -18.99 11.76
CA GLY A 31 3.14 -18.35 13.06
C GLY A 31 1.98 -17.36 12.99
N GLY A 32 0.85 -17.70 13.60
CA GLY A 32 -0.42 -16.97 13.48
C GLY A 32 -0.48 -15.66 14.26
N VAL A 33 -1.28 -14.71 13.75
CA VAL A 33 -1.69 -13.52 14.48
C VAL A 33 -3.01 -13.80 15.22
N ARG A 34 -3.01 -13.52 16.53
CA ARG A 34 -4.21 -13.55 17.40
C ARG A 34 -4.76 -12.14 17.60
N TYR A 35 -6.08 -12.05 17.57
CA TYR A 35 -6.89 -10.89 17.91
C TYR A 35 -6.94 -10.69 19.44
N GLY A 36 -6.62 -9.49 19.92
CA GLY A 36 -6.81 -9.07 21.32
C GLY A 36 -7.97 -8.09 21.47
N GLY A 37 -9.09 -8.59 21.99
CA GLY A 37 -10.21 -7.78 22.49
C GLY A 37 -11.02 -8.59 23.50
N GLY A 38 -11.10 -8.13 24.75
CA GLY A 38 -11.85 -8.81 25.82
C GLY A 38 -11.48 -8.34 27.23
N ASP A 39 -12.10 -7.22 27.63
CA ASP A 39 -12.58 -6.78 28.94
C ASP A 39 -12.34 -7.70 30.16
N GLY A 40 -11.58 -7.16 31.13
CA GLY A 40 -11.67 -7.39 32.59
C GLY A 40 -11.42 -8.80 33.14
N GLU A 41 -10.32 -9.00 33.88
CA GLU A 41 -10.27 -9.10 35.35
C GLU A 41 -8.80 -9.08 35.83
N THR A 42 -8.59 -8.59 37.04
CA THR A 42 -7.31 -8.44 37.78
C THR A 42 -6.65 -9.81 37.99
N GLU A 43 -5.34 -9.99 37.76
CA GLU A 43 -4.29 -9.95 38.79
C GLU A 43 -2.86 -10.04 38.17
N ASP A 44 -2.01 -9.10 38.60
CA ASP A 44 -0.61 -9.26 39.03
C ASP A 44 0.32 -10.28 38.34
N SER A 45 1.23 -9.78 37.50
CA SER A 45 2.68 -9.66 37.77
C SER A 45 3.53 -9.84 36.49
N GLY A 46 4.01 -8.70 35.99
CA GLY A 46 5.24 -8.56 35.22
C GLY A 46 5.35 -9.33 33.91
N ASP A 47 5.06 -8.66 32.80
CA ASP A 47 5.86 -8.83 31.59
C ASP A 47 5.82 -7.52 30.79
N GLN A 48 7.00 -7.10 30.34
CA GLN A 48 7.23 -5.87 29.61
C GLN A 48 6.30 -5.81 28.39
N GLN A 49 5.47 -4.76 28.35
CA GLN A 49 4.73 -4.38 27.16
C GLN A 49 5.75 -4.00 26.09
N ASP A 50 6.07 -4.95 25.24
CA ASP A 50 6.72 -4.74 23.95
C ASP A 50 5.67 -4.05 23.08
N SER A 51 5.75 -2.72 23.02
CA SER A 51 4.94 -1.90 22.14
C SER A 51 5.29 -2.26 20.71
N GLY A 52 4.39 -2.99 20.04
CA GLY A 52 4.55 -3.49 18.68
C GLY A 52 5.09 -2.43 17.73
N ASP A 53 6.32 -2.67 17.27
CA ASP A 53 6.92 -2.06 16.11
C ASP A 53 6.20 -2.59 14.86
N TRP A 54 5.30 -1.78 14.31
CA TRP A 54 4.68 -1.98 13.00
C TRP A 54 5.64 -1.62 11.85
N GLN A 55 6.96 -1.64 12.08
CA GLN A 55 7.97 -1.06 11.18
C GLN A 55 8.57 -2.04 10.15
N ASP A 56 8.16 -3.31 10.10
CA ASP A 56 8.96 -4.33 9.38
C ASP A 56 8.23 -5.09 8.26
N SER A 57 7.51 -4.36 7.39
CA SER A 57 7.19 -4.88 6.05
C SER A 57 7.20 -3.83 4.94
N GLY A 58 7.24 -2.54 5.25
CA GLY A 58 7.40 -1.46 4.28
C GLY A 58 8.85 -1.00 4.15
N ALA A 59 9.55 -1.47 3.12
CA ALA A 59 10.77 -0.82 2.60
C ALA A 59 12.04 -0.77 3.50
N GLN A 60 12.29 -1.76 4.35
CA GLN A 60 13.63 -1.96 4.95
C GLN A 60 14.29 -3.26 4.48
N ASP A 61 14.42 -3.46 3.16
CA ASP A 61 15.43 -4.40 2.69
C ASP A 61 16.82 -3.76 2.93
N THR A 62 17.42 -4.19 4.03
CA THR A 62 18.59 -3.69 4.78
C THR A 62 19.92 -3.46 4.02
N GLY A 63 19.89 -3.24 2.70
CA GLY A 63 21.06 -3.01 1.86
C GLY A 63 21.14 -1.63 1.20
N ASP A 64 20.01 -0.98 0.90
CA ASP A 64 19.99 0.28 0.15
C ASP A 64 19.68 1.47 1.07
N SER A 65 20.75 2.08 1.60
CA SER A 65 20.70 3.34 2.37
C SER A 65 20.29 4.58 1.54
N GLY A 66 19.57 4.35 0.44
CA GLY A 66 19.15 5.37 -0.49
C GLY A 66 17.90 6.11 -0.04
N ALA A 67 17.76 7.36 -0.49
CA ALA A 67 16.47 8.02 -0.46
C ALA A 67 15.48 7.24 -1.33
N TRP A 68 14.25 7.06 -0.83
CA TRP A 68 13.19 6.36 -1.51
C TRP A 68 11.92 7.22 -1.52
N THR A 69 11.12 7.13 -2.57
CA THR A 69 9.83 7.81 -2.68
C THR A 69 8.92 6.88 -3.43
N GLY A 70 7.86 6.44 -2.77
CA GLY A 70 7.02 5.41 -3.34
C GLY A 70 5.61 5.38 -2.77
N GLN A 71 4.82 4.52 -3.37
CA GLN A 71 3.49 4.16 -2.94
C GLN A 71 3.49 2.67 -2.60
N TRP A 72 2.84 2.32 -1.51
CA TRP A 72 2.64 0.94 -1.06
C TRP A 72 1.16 0.69 -0.76
N GLY A 73 0.78 -0.56 -0.60
CA GLY A 73 -0.53 -0.91 -0.07
C GLY A 73 -0.70 -2.40 0.18
N GLU A 74 -1.63 -2.67 1.09
CA GLU A 74 -1.94 -4.00 1.58
C GLU A 74 -3.45 -4.17 1.65
N ILE A 75 -3.95 -5.29 1.14
CA ILE A 75 -5.37 -5.59 1.10
C ILE A 75 -5.59 -7.02 1.57
N THR A 76 -6.21 -7.17 2.72
CA THR A 76 -6.63 -8.48 3.23
C THR A 76 -7.84 -8.97 2.45
N ARG A 77 -7.85 -10.26 2.11
CA ARG A 77 -8.92 -10.96 1.43
C ARG A 77 -9.58 -11.97 2.36
N GLN A 78 -10.91 -11.96 2.38
CA GLN A 78 -11.74 -12.92 3.10
C GLN A 78 -12.62 -13.65 2.09
N GLY A 79 -12.02 -14.60 1.38
CA GLY A 79 -12.65 -15.26 0.23
C GLY A 79 -12.79 -14.33 -0.98
N ASP A 80 -14.03 -14.05 -1.37
CA ASP A 80 -14.36 -13.13 -2.47
C ASP A 80 -14.54 -11.67 -2.00
N ALA A 81 -14.54 -11.44 -0.68
CA ALA A 81 -14.63 -10.11 -0.10
C ALA A 81 -13.24 -9.54 0.24
N PHE A 82 -13.15 -8.22 0.28
CA PHE A 82 -12.01 -7.51 0.84
C PHE A 82 -12.28 -7.18 2.30
N GLY A 83 -11.28 -7.44 3.15
CA GLY A 83 -11.27 -7.05 4.56
C GLY A 83 -10.62 -5.68 4.72
N GLU A 84 -9.70 -5.58 5.68
CA GLU A 84 -8.90 -4.39 5.90
C GLU A 84 -7.96 -4.12 4.72
N ALA A 85 -7.86 -2.85 4.33
CA ALA A 85 -7.21 -2.45 3.11
C ALA A 85 -6.64 -1.04 3.27
N TRP A 86 -5.37 -0.85 2.92
CA TRP A 86 -4.65 0.40 3.07
C TRP A 86 -3.79 0.68 1.83
N MET A 87 -3.60 1.95 1.53
CA MET A 87 -2.62 2.41 0.56
C MET A 87 -1.89 3.61 1.14
N GLY A 88 -0.57 3.57 1.15
CA GLY A 88 0.26 4.64 1.65
C GLY A 88 1.20 5.24 0.63
N PHE A 89 1.74 6.39 0.99
CA PHE A 89 2.78 7.11 0.27
C PHE A 89 3.87 7.49 1.24
N THR A 90 5.10 7.18 0.90
CA THR A 90 6.24 7.40 1.77
C THR A 90 7.37 8.08 1.00
N GLN A 91 7.97 9.08 1.63
CA GLN A 91 9.20 9.72 1.20
C GLN A 91 10.24 9.52 2.30
N TRP A 92 11.29 8.77 2.00
CA TRP A 92 12.43 8.48 2.87
C TRP A 92 13.67 9.18 2.33
N ASP A 93 14.47 9.85 3.18
CA ASP A 93 15.69 10.53 2.74
C ASP A 93 16.98 9.70 2.91
N GLY A 94 16.84 8.44 3.29
CA GLY A 94 17.95 7.55 3.67
C GLY A 94 18.20 7.48 5.18
N THR A 95 17.61 8.40 5.95
CA THR A 95 17.76 8.48 7.42
C THR A 95 16.42 8.43 8.16
N ALA A 96 15.39 9.11 7.64
CA ALA A 96 14.05 9.14 8.24
C ALA A 96 12.95 9.41 7.20
N SER A 97 11.71 9.01 7.53
CA SER A 97 10.52 9.36 6.77
C SER A 97 10.31 10.87 6.82
N GLN A 98 10.41 11.52 5.68
CA GLN A 98 10.08 12.93 5.48
C GLN A 98 8.57 13.12 5.34
N CYS A 99 7.92 12.18 4.66
CA CYS A 99 6.48 12.08 4.60
C CYS A 99 6.09 10.61 4.71
N ASP A 100 5.06 10.32 5.50
CA ASP A 100 4.43 9.01 5.51
C ASP A 100 2.93 9.20 5.77
N VAL A 101 2.12 8.82 4.80
CA VAL A 101 0.67 8.98 4.85
C VAL A 101 -0.02 7.74 4.31
N ALA A 102 -0.91 7.16 5.11
CA ALA A 102 -1.73 6.02 4.74
C ALA A 102 -3.20 6.44 4.56
N TYR A 103 -3.89 5.78 3.64
CA TYR A 103 -5.31 5.95 3.39
C TYR A 103 -6.00 4.58 3.51
N PRO A 104 -7.04 4.45 4.34
CA PRO A 104 -7.87 3.25 4.31
C PRO A 104 -8.59 3.19 2.96
N LEU A 105 -8.66 1.99 2.38
CA LEU A 105 -9.33 1.74 1.11
C LEU A 105 -10.77 1.26 1.38
N GLU A 106 -11.71 2.15 1.11
CA GLU A 106 -13.12 1.93 1.41
C GLU A 106 -13.92 1.54 0.15
N ASN A 107 -15.14 1.01 0.38
CA ASN A 107 -16.13 0.76 -0.67
C ASN A 107 -15.58 -0.03 -1.87
N PRO A 108 -14.97 -1.21 -1.65
CA PRO A 108 -14.46 -2.03 -2.74
C PRO A 108 -15.56 -2.38 -3.72
N THR A 109 -15.34 -2.10 -4.99
CA THR A 109 -16.26 -2.47 -6.08
C THR A 109 -15.49 -3.18 -7.19
N PRO A 110 -15.97 -4.36 -7.66
CA PRO A 110 -15.32 -5.07 -8.76
C PRO A 110 -15.18 -4.17 -9.99
N ALA A 111 -13.97 -4.13 -10.55
CA ALA A 111 -13.70 -3.35 -11.76
C ALA A 111 -13.66 -4.26 -12.99
N SER A 112 -13.63 -3.63 -14.17
CA SER A 112 -13.38 -4.31 -15.44
C SER A 112 -12.55 -3.41 -16.35
N GLY A 113 -11.98 -3.99 -17.41
CA GLY A 113 -11.20 -3.25 -18.41
C GLY A 113 -9.71 -3.55 -18.41
N CYS A 114 -9.17 -4.20 -17.37
CA CYS A 114 -7.82 -4.76 -17.42
C CYS A 114 -7.85 -6.21 -17.93
N ALA A 115 -7.60 -6.41 -19.23
CA ALA A 115 -7.65 -7.75 -19.85
C ALA A 115 -6.56 -8.71 -19.35
N THR A 116 -5.46 -8.16 -18.81
CA THR A 116 -4.33 -8.96 -18.28
C THR A 116 -4.42 -9.20 -16.78
N CYS A 117 -5.27 -8.46 -16.06
CA CYS A 117 -5.40 -8.58 -14.62
C CYS A 117 -6.24 -9.80 -14.26
N THR A 118 -5.78 -10.57 -13.27
CA THR A 118 -6.55 -11.65 -12.64
C THR A 118 -7.44 -11.13 -11.51
N LEU A 119 -7.08 -9.99 -10.93
CA LEU A 119 -7.86 -9.27 -9.93
C LEU A 119 -7.88 -7.77 -10.26
N GLN A 120 -9.03 -7.12 -10.12
CA GLN A 120 -9.15 -5.67 -10.29
C GLN A 120 -10.31 -5.13 -9.46
N THR A 121 -10.11 -4.00 -8.79
CA THR A 121 -11.09 -3.41 -7.87
C THR A 121 -10.93 -1.90 -7.84
N THR A 122 -12.06 -1.21 -7.72
CA THR A 122 -12.10 0.23 -7.44
C THR A 122 -12.33 0.43 -5.96
N PHE A 123 -11.51 1.28 -5.34
CA PHE A 123 -11.63 1.70 -3.95
C PHE A 123 -11.85 3.21 -3.89
N THR A 124 -12.41 3.68 -2.77
CA THR A 124 -12.42 5.09 -2.39
C THR A 124 -11.42 5.31 -1.28
N LEU A 125 -10.57 6.32 -1.38
CA LEU A 125 -9.64 6.66 -0.31
C LEU A 125 -10.40 7.28 0.86
N GLY A 126 -10.25 6.71 2.06
CA GLY A 126 -10.83 7.25 3.28
C GLY A 126 -10.05 8.47 3.80
N ALA A 127 -10.22 8.80 5.08
CA ALA A 127 -9.47 9.88 5.72
C ALA A 127 -7.98 9.48 5.88
N PRO A 128 -7.02 10.36 5.58
CA PRO A 128 -5.60 10.01 5.72
C PRO A 128 -5.19 9.89 7.19
N GLU A 129 -4.29 8.94 7.44
CA GLU A 129 -3.48 8.83 8.65
C GLU A 129 -2.06 9.28 8.31
N VAL A 130 -1.64 10.40 8.89
CA VAL A 130 -0.31 10.99 8.62
C VAL A 130 0.61 10.65 9.79
N GLU A 131 1.59 9.79 9.54
CA GLU A 131 2.56 9.37 10.54
C GLU A 131 3.78 10.29 10.58
N ALA A 132 4.21 10.80 9.41
CA ALA A 132 5.29 11.77 9.29
C ALA A 132 4.94 12.86 8.28
N ASP A 133 5.21 14.12 8.64
CA ASP A 133 5.09 15.26 7.72
C ASP A 133 6.11 16.35 8.08
N VAL A 134 7.37 16.10 7.72
CA VAL A 134 8.47 17.01 8.00
C VAL A 134 8.34 18.25 7.12
N ALA A 135 8.10 19.39 7.76
CA ALA A 135 7.97 20.69 7.09
C ALA A 135 6.91 20.75 5.96
N GLY A 136 5.85 19.94 6.05
CA GLY A 136 4.79 19.91 5.05
C GLY A 136 5.16 19.12 3.79
N ALA A 137 6.14 18.21 3.88
CA ALA A 137 6.56 17.33 2.78
C ALA A 137 5.39 16.60 2.13
N CYS A 138 4.43 16.07 2.90
CA CYS A 138 3.29 15.35 2.33
C CYS A 138 2.41 16.24 1.45
N ALA A 139 2.15 17.47 1.91
CA ALA A 139 1.39 18.44 1.13
C ALA A 139 2.18 18.91 -0.09
N ALA A 140 3.51 19.06 0.02
CA ALA A 140 4.39 19.42 -1.08
C ALA A 140 4.41 18.36 -2.20
N GLN A 141 4.27 17.08 -1.85
CA GLN A 141 4.10 15.97 -2.82
C GLN A 141 2.68 15.85 -3.36
N GLY A 142 1.72 16.61 -2.83
CA GLY A 142 0.30 16.48 -3.17
C GLY A 142 -0.33 15.18 -2.65
N TRP A 143 0.25 14.57 -1.62
CA TRP A 143 -0.24 13.33 -1.03
C TRP A 143 -1.26 13.56 0.08
N THR A 144 -1.51 14.82 0.46
CA THR A 144 -2.60 15.20 1.38
C THR A 144 -3.85 15.59 0.60
N GLY A 145 -5.03 15.32 1.15
CA GLY A 145 -6.31 15.76 0.59
C GLY A 145 -6.85 14.84 -0.51
N LEU A 146 -6.39 13.59 -0.55
CA LEU A 146 -6.85 12.60 -1.52
C LEU A 146 -8.13 11.87 -1.08
N GLN A 147 -8.60 12.13 0.15
CA GLN A 147 -9.83 11.56 0.70
C GLN A 147 -11.02 11.74 -0.27
N GLY A 148 -11.79 10.68 -0.44
CA GLY A 148 -12.94 10.61 -1.34
C GLY A 148 -12.56 10.37 -2.80
N THR A 149 -11.27 10.36 -3.14
CA THR A 149 -10.83 10.01 -4.50
C THR A 149 -11.01 8.52 -4.74
N THR A 150 -11.49 8.16 -5.93
CA THR A 150 -11.58 6.76 -6.34
C THR A 150 -10.33 6.34 -7.10
N ILE A 151 -9.77 5.19 -6.72
CA ILE A 151 -8.66 4.56 -7.43
C ILE A 151 -9.11 3.20 -7.97
N THR A 152 -8.64 2.83 -9.16
CA THR A 152 -8.83 1.47 -9.69
C THR A 152 -7.48 0.83 -9.84
N ILE A 153 -7.29 -0.28 -9.13
CA ILE A 153 -6.05 -1.05 -9.13
C ILE A 153 -6.33 -2.48 -9.57
N GLY A 154 -5.32 -3.14 -10.10
CA GLY A 154 -5.39 -4.54 -10.50
C GLY A 154 -4.06 -5.25 -10.34
N HIS A 155 -4.15 -6.55 -10.12
CA HIS A 155 -3.02 -7.46 -10.08
C HIS A 155 -3.02 -8.31 -11.35
N ALA A 156 -1.86 -8.43 -11.98
CA ALA A 156 -1.63 -9.31 -13.12
C ALA A 156 -0.41 -10.21 -12.88
N PRO A 157 -0.49 -11.51 -13.21
CA PRO A 157 0.66 -12.40 -13.11
C PRO A 157 1.82 -11.97 -14.03
N PRO A 158 3.08 -12.22 -13.65
CA PRO A 158 3.48 -12.88 -12.41
C PRO A 158 3.27 -12.01 -11.16
N GLU A 159 3.71 -10.75 -11.18
CA GLU A 159 3.65 -9.88 -10.01
C GLU A 159 3.58 -8.39 -10.40
N SER A 160 2.60 -8.02 -11.22
CA SER A 160 2.48 -6.65 -11.74
C SER A 160 1.30 -5.91 -11.12
N LEU A 161 1.57 -4.73 -10.55
CA LEU A 161 0.56 -3.74 -10.20
C LEU A 161 0.14 -2.98 -11.45
N TRP A 162 -1.16 -2.95 -11.70
CA TRP A 162 -1.79 -2.15 -12.74
C TRP A 162 -2.70 -1.11 -12.11
N MET A 163 -2.68 0.11 -12.63
CA MET A 163 -3.59 1.18 -12.21
C MET A 163 -4.32 1.76 -13.41
N GLN A 164 -5.58 2.14 -13.21
CA GLN A 164 -6.38 2.80 -14.24
C GLN A 164 -6.22 4.32 -14.14
N ALA A 165 -5.85 4.95 -15.25
CA ALA A 165 -5.87 6.40 -15.42
C ALA A 165 -6.59 6.73 -16.73
N ASN A 166 -7.53 7.68 -16.70
CA ASN A 166 -8.32 8.07 -17.88
C ASN A 166 -8.98 6.88 -18.60
N GLY A 167 -9.50 5.93 -17.83
CA GLY A 167 -10.13 4.71 -18.36
C GLY A 167 -9.17 3.65 -18.90
N THR A 168 -7.86 3.91 -18.93
CA THR A 168 -6.85 2.98 -19.47
C THR A 168 -6.01 2.41 -18.34
N PHE A 169 -5.78 1.10 -18.36
CA PHE A 169 -4.89 0.42 -17.42
C PHE A 169 -3.45 0.42 -17.94
N SER A 170 -2.50 0.67 -17.05
CA SER A 170 -1.06 0.54 -17.30
C SER A 170 -0.39 -0.15 -16.12
N ALA A 171 0.63 -0.97 -16.38
CA ALA A 171 1.52 -1.48 -15.35
C ALA A 171 2.31 -0.31 -14.75
N VAL A 172 2.32 -0.22 -13.43
CA VAL A 172 2.96 0.90 -12.71
C VAL A 172 3.88 0.45 -11.59
N GLY A 173 3.92 -0.85 -11.28
CA GLY A 173 4.73 -1.35 -10.18
C GLY A 173 4.60 -2.85 -9.97
N TRP A 174 4.93 -3.27 -8.75
CA TRP A 174 4.98 -4.64 -8.32
C TRP A 174 3.73 -4.97 -7.51
N SER A 175 3.27 -6.20 -7.62
CA SER A 175 2.21 -6.68 -6.76
C SER A 175 2.26 -8.18 -6.58
N SER A 176 2.20 -8.65 -5.34
CA SER A 176 1.99 -10.06 -5.02
C SER A 176 0.58 -10.32 -4.54
N LEU A 177 0.00 -11.42 -5.00
CA LEU A 177 -1.30 -11.89 -4.57
C LEU A 177 -1.16 -13.31 -4.05
N ASP A 178 -1.27 -13.46 -2.73
CA ASP A 178 -1.39 -14.76 -2.09
C ASP A 178 -2.86 -15.09 -1.76
N ALA A 179 -3.08 -16.16 -1.00
CA ALA A 179 -4.42 -16.64 -0.67
C ALA A 179 -5.26 -15.64 0.15
N ALA A 180 -4.63 -14.85 1.02
CA ALA A 180 -5.29 -13.99 2.00
C ALA A 180 -4.84 -12.52 1.95
N LEU A 181 -3.75 -12.21 1.27
CA LEU A 181 -3.14 -10.89 1.23
C LEU A 181 -2.79 -10.51 -0.21
N TRP A 182 -3.10 -9.27 -0.53
CA TRP A 182 -2.66 -8.62 -1.75
C TRP A 182 -1.79 -7.44 -1.37
N THR A 183 -0.49 -7.53 -1.65
CA THR A 183 0.47 -6.43 -1.46
C THR A 183 0.86 -5.82 -2.80
N PHE A 184 1.21 -4.55 -2.79
CA PHE A 184 1.69 -3.85 -3.97
C PHE A 184 2.54 -2.63 -3.63
N GLU A 185 3.47 -2.31 -4.53
CA GLU A 185 4.42 -1.22 -4.37
C GLU A 185 4.77 -0.58 -5.73
N ARG A 186 5.16 0.70 -5.72
CA ARG A 186 5.80 1.37 -6.84
C ARG A 186 6.66 2.55 -6.40
N ASP A 187 7.70 2.83 -7.16
CA ASP A 187 8.45 4.08 -7.06
C ASP A 187 7.69 5.24 -7.74
N LEU A 188 7.88 6.47 -7.25
CA LEU A 188 7.19 7.68 -7.73
C LEU A 188 8.13 8.73 -8.35
#